data_AF-A0AA41SES5-F1
#
_entry.id   AF-A0AA41SES5-F1
#
_cell.length_a   1.000
_cell.length_b   1.000
_cell.length_c   1.000
_cell.angle_alpha   90.00
_cell.angle_beta   90.00
_cell.angle_gamma   90.00
#
_symmetry.space_group_name_H-M   'P 1'
#
loop_
_entity.id
_entity.type
_entity.pdbx_description
1 polymer ?
#
loop_
_entity_poly.entity_id
_entity_poly.type
_entity_poly.pdbx_seq_one_letter_code
_entity_poly.pdbx_strand_id
1 'polypeptide(L)'
;VSDNLGMVSSTNLISISHFLLTDLLLETMKSTARESSIEGRIVNVSSEGHRFAYKEGIRFDKINDQSEYNQIWAYGQSKLANILHANELTRRFKEDGVQITANSLHPGSIMTNLLRHHSIISGLSFTIGRLVLKNVQQGASTTCYAALHPNVKGVSGEYFMDNNISTPSSQALDTELAKKLWDFTMNLIQ
;
A
#
# COMPACT_ATOMS: atom_id res chain seq x y z
N VAL A 1 5.81 16.83 -16.99
CA VAL A 1 5.93 15.82 -15.90
C VAL A 1 6.78 16.31 -14.71
N SER A 2 7.68 17.30 -14.86
CA SER A 2 8.57 17.74 -13.77
C SER A 2 7.97 18.73 -12.75
N ASP A 3 6.91 19.47 -13.09
CA ASP A 3 6.63 20.72 -12.36
C ASP A 3 5.62 20.58 -11.19
N ASN A 4 4.83 19.48 -11.11
CA ASN A 4 3.85 19.27 -10.03
C ASN A 4 4.32 18.33 -8.90
N LEU A 5 5.44 17.61 -9.08
CA LEU A 5 5.93 16.64 -8.09
C LEU A 5 6.87 17.24 -7.04
N GLY A 6 7.39 18.46 -7.27
CA GLY A 6 8.44 19.08 -6.46
C GLY A 6 8.06 19.41 -5.00
N MET A 7 6.78 19.35 -4.64
CA MET A 7 6.28 19.74 -3.31
C MET A 7 5.66 18.61 -2.50
N VAL A 8 5.66 17.37 -3.02
CA VAL A 8 5.07 16.24 -2.30
C VAL A 8 6.06 15.68 -1.29
N SER A 9 5.64 15.59 -0.02
CA SER A 9 6.45 14.97 1.03
C SER A 9 6.91 13.57 0.59
N SER A 10 8.16 13.20 0.87
CA SER A 10 8.77 11.93 0.44
C SER A 10 7.93 10.69 0.79
N THR A 11 7.20 10.74 1.90
CA THR A 11 6.28 9.68 2.33
C THR A 11 5.04 9.56 1.43
N ASN A 12 4.50 10.69 0.94
CA ASN A 12 3.37 10.72 0.01
C ASN A 12 3.83 10.41 -1.43
N LEU A 13 5.06 10.80 -1.81
CA LEU A 13 5.67 10.45 -3.09
C LEU A 13 5.77 8.94 -3.30
N ILE A 14 6.03 8.16 -2.25
CA ILE A 14 6.17 6.69 -2.37
C ILE A 14 4.87 6.04 -2.85
N SER A 15 3.72 6.42 -2.27
CA SER A 15 2.43 5.86 -2.70
C SER A 15 2.04 6.30 -4.11
N ILE A 16 2.30 7.57 -4.46
CA ILE A 16 2.05 8.08 -5.82
C ILE A 16 2.98 7.43 -6.85
N SER A 17 4.24 7.18 -6.51
CA SER A 17 5.21 6.53 -7.40
C SER A 17 4.80 5.10 -7.72
N HIS A 18 4.31 4.34 -6.74
CA HIS A 18 3.80 2.99 -6.97
C HIS A 18 2.53 2.99 -7.83
N PHE A 19 1.66 3.98 -7.64
CA PHE A 19 0.47 4.16 -8.46
C PHE A 19 0.84 4.41 -9.92
N LEU A 20 1.71 5.39 -10.18
CA LEU A 20 2.20 5.71 -11.52
C LEU A 20 2.88 4.51 -12.19
N LEU A 21 3.75 3.81 -11.45
CA LEU A 21 4.40 2.61 -11.97
C LEU A 21 3.37 1.54 -12.36
N THR A 22 2.34 1.34 -11.54
CA THR A 22 1.29 0.36 -11.81
C THR A 22 0.50 0.74 -13.05
N ASP A 23 0.11 2.01 -13.19
CA ASP A 23 -0.64 2.54 -14.33
C ASP A 23 0.15 2.37 -15.64
N LEU A 24 1.45 2.72 -15.65
CA LEU A 24 2.32 2.57 -16.81
C LEU A 24 2.50 1.11 -17.26
N LEU A 25 2.48 0.15 -16.31
CA LEU A 25 2.62 -1.27 -16.60
C LEU A 25 1.28 -1.95 -16.93
N LEU A 26 0.16 -1.29 -16.65
CA LEU A 26 -1.14 -1.96 -16.59
C LEU A 26 -1.57 -2.55 -17.93
N GLU A 27 -1.44 -1.78 -19.01
CA GLU A 27 -1.81 -2.27 -20.36
C GLU A 27 -0.92 -3.43 -20.83
N THR A 28 0.37 -3.40 -20.46
CA THR A 28 1.27 -4.54 -20.73
C THR A 28 0.84 -5.77 -19.94
N MET A 29 0.54 -5.62 -18.65
CA MET A 29 0.04 -6.72 -17.81
C MET A 29 -1.26 -7.31 -18.34
N LYS A 30 -2.20 -6.46 -18.81
CA LYS A 30 -3.46 -6.90 -19.43
C LYS A 30 -3.21 -7.69 -20.72
N SER A 31 -2.29 -7.24 -21.58
CA SER A 31 -1.93 -7.99 -22.80
C SER A 31 -1.32 -9.35 -22.45
N THR A 32 -0.32 -9.37 -21.57
CA THR A 32 0.35 -10.60 -21.15
C THR A 32 -0.61 -11.60 -20.50
N ALA A 33 -1.51 -11.14 -19.61
CA ALA A 33 -2.48 -12.01 -18.98
C ALA A 33 -3.46 -12.64 -19.99
N ARG A 34 -3.88 -11.89 -21.02
CA ARG A 34 -4.72 -12.41 -22.10
C ARG A 34 -3.98 -13.42 -22.98
N GLU A 35 -2.76 -13.10 -23.40
CA GLU A 35 -1.97 -13.93 -24.31
C GLU A 35 -1.49 -15.23 -23.66
N SER A 36 -1.02 -15.16 -22.41
CA SER A 36 -0.51 -16.32 -21.69
C SER A 36 -1.62 -17.14 -21.03
N SER A 37 -2.83 -16.59 -20.87
CA SER A 37 -3.90 -17.16 -20.03
C SER A 37 -3.45 -17.44 -18.58
N ILE A 38 -2.45 -16.70 -18.10
CA ILE A 38 -1.96 -16.74 -16.72
C ILE A 38 -2.42 -15.48 -15.99
N GLU A 39 -2.96 -15.66 -14.79
CA GLU A 39 -3.40 -14.57 -13.92
C GLU A 39 -2.23 -13.63 -13.55
N GLY A 40 -2.40 -12.34 -13.82
CA GLY A 40 -1.52 -11.29 -13.30
C GLY A 40 -1.82 -10.99 -11.84
N ARG A 41 -0.79 -10.66 -11.04
CA ARG A 41 -0.95 -10.34 -9.61
C ARG A 41 -0.20 -9.07 -9.24
N ILE A 42 -0.93 -8.13 -8.66
CA ILE A 42 -0.39 -6.89 -8.09
C ILE A 42 -0.50 -7.00 -6.57
N VAL A 43 0.62 -6.79 -5.88
CA VAL A 43 0.70 -6.89 -4.41
C VAL A 43 1.29 -5.63 -3.82
N ASN A 44 0.45 -4.85 -3.13
CA ASN A 44 0.84 -3.60 -2.49
C ASN A 44 1.26 -3.83 -1.03
N VAL A 45 2.52 -3.52 -0.71
CA VAL A 45 3.02 -3.64 0.66
C VAL A 45 2.57 -2.46 1.51
N SER A 46 1.64 -2.72 2.42
CA SER A 46 1.14 -1.82 3.46
C SER A 46 1.84 -2.09 4.81
N SER A 47 1.20 -1.76 5.93
CA SER A 47 1.67 -1.95 7.31
C SER A 47 0.50 -1.80 8.28
N GLU A 48 0.57 -2.38 9.48
CA GLU A 48 -0.35 -2.03 10.58
C GLU A 48 -0.31 -0.53 10.94
N GLY A 49 0.75 0.18 10.51
CA GLY A 49 0.82 1.64 10.54
C GLY A 49 -0.34 2.36 9.85
N HIS A 50 -1.04 1.73 8.89
CA HIS A 50 -2.19 2.31 8.19
C HIS A 50 -3.32 2.73 9.15
N ARG A 51 -3.41 2.10 10.33
CA ARG A 51 -4.40 2.40 11.37
C ARG A 51 -4.12 3.74 12.08
N PHE A 52 -2.92 4.30 11.91
CA PHE A 52 -2.51 5.57 12.49
C PHE A 52 -2.45 6.70 11.44
N ALA A 53 -3.23 6.60 10.38
CA ALA A 53 -3.42 7.70 9.43
C ALA A 53 -4.06 8.92 10.13
N TYR A 54 -4.10 10.06 9.42
CA TYR A 54 -4.86 11.22 9.88
C TYR A 54 -6.35 10.85 10.06
N LYS A 55 -7.08 11.64 10.84
CA LYS A 55 -8.50 11.40 11.11
C LYS A 55 -9.33 11.37 9.81
N GLU A 56 -8.93 12.17 8.84
CA GLU A 56 -9.51 12.28 7.50
C GLU A 56 -9.08 11.12 6.58
N GLY A 57 -8.13 10.28 7.01
CA GLY A 57 -7.53 9.20 6.22
C GLY A 57 -6.49 9.76 5.26
N ILE A 58 -6.96 10.33 4.14
CA ILE A 58 -6.13 11.01 3.15
C ILE A 58 -6.44 12.51 3.15
N ARG A 59 -5.43 13.34 3.43
CA ARG A 59 -5.54 14.80 3.45
C ARG A 59 -5.29 15.39 2.05
N PHE A 60 -6.24 15.23 1.13
CA PHE A 60 -6.13 15.68 -0.27
C PHE A 60 -5.72 17.15 -0.41
N ASP A 61 -6.38 18.06 0.31
CA ASP A 61 -6.16 19.52 0.19
C ASP A 61 -4.88 19.98 0.90
N LYS A 62 -4.31 19.12 1.76
CA LYS A 62 -3.15 19.43 2.61
C LYS A 62 -2.02 18.42 2.45
N ILE A 63 -1.98 17.69 1.32
CA ILE A 63 -1.05 16.59 1.11
C ILE A 63 0.43 17.05 1.09
N ASN A 64 0.65 18.34 0.80
CA ASN A 64 1.95 19.00 0.73
C ASN A 64 2.16 20.04 1.85
N ASP A 65 1.24 20.11 2.81
CA ASP A 65 1.32 21.08 3.90
C ASP A 65 2.39 20.65 4.92
N GLN A 66 3.53 21.33 4.87
CA GLN A 66 4.67 21.09 5.77
C GLN A 66 4.39 21.55 7.20
N SER A 67 3.47 22.51 7.41
CA SER A 67 3.18 23.07 8.74
C SER A 67 2.38 22.10 9.62
N GLU A 68 1.56 21.26 8.98
CA GLU A 68 0.74 20.23 9.63
C GLU A 68 1.30 18.81 9.40
N TYR A 69 2.58 18.68 9.02
CA TYR A 69 3.23 17.40 8.76
C TYR A 69 3.57 16.67 10.06
N ASN A 70 2.99 15.49 10.24
CA ASN A 70 3.41 14.54 11.27
C ASN A 70 3.94 13.26 10.61
N GLN A 71 5.18 12.87 10.92
CA GLN A 71 5.82 11.72 10.28
C GLN A 71 5.06 10.39 10.50
N ILE A 72 4.49 10.17 11.68
CA ILE A 72 3.76 8.93 12.00
C ILE A 72 2.45 8.90 11.21
N TRP A 73 1.70 10.01 11.21
CA TRP A 73 0.42 10.09 10.51
C TRP A 73 0.58 10.11 8.99
N ALA A 74 1.61 10.79 8.47
CA ALA A 74 1.96 10.75 7.05
C ALA A 74 2.36 9.33 6.62
N TYR A 75 3.11 8.60 7.45
CA TYR A 75 3.40 7.19 7.20
C TYR A 75 2.11 6.35 7.19
N GLY A 76 1.23 6.52 8.19
CA GLY A 76 -0.06 5.86 8.23
C GLY A 76 -0.91 6.13 6.98
N GLN A 77 -0.97 7.40 6.55
CA GLN A 77 -1.63 7.83 5.32
C GLN A 77 -1.07 7.11 4.08
N SER A 78 0.25 7.02 3.93
CA SER A 78 0.86 6.31 2.79
C SER A 78 0.52 4.81 2.77
N LYS A 79 0.44 4.19 3.95
CA LYS A 79 0.11 2.77 4.08
C LYS A 79 -1.38 2.50 3.89
N LEU A 80 -2.23 3.43 4.31
CA LEU A 80 -3.66 3.45 3.97
C LEU A 80 -3.87 3.58 2.46
N ALA A 81 -3.16 4.52 1.81
CA ALA A 81 -3.24 4.72 0.37
C ALA A 81 -2.89 3.45 -0.43
N ASN A 82 -1.91 2.66 0.01
CA ASN A 82 -1.56 1.40 -0.65
C ASN A 82 -2.71 0.36 -0.61
N ILE A 83 -3.49 0.32 0.47
CA ILE A 83 -4.65 -0.59 0.59
C ILE A 83 -5.78 -0.09 -0.31
N LEU A 84 -6.10 1.21 -0.22
CA LEU A 84 -7.12 1.86 -1.05
C LEU A 84 -6.82 1.68 -2.54
N HIS A 85 -5.57 1.81 -2.95
CA HIS A 85 -5.13 1.59 -4.33
C HIS A 85 -5.40 0.15 -4.80
N ALA A 86 -5.08 -0.87 -3.99
CA ALA A 86 -5.34 -2.27 -4.34
C ALA A 86 -6.85 -2.56 -4.47
N ASN A 87 -7.65 -1.94 -3.60
CA ASN A 87 -9.11 -2.09 -3.60
C ASN A 87 -9.73 -1.45 -4.85
N GLU A 88 -9.29 -0.25 -5.23
CA GLU A 88 -9.78 0.42 -6.44
C GLU A 88 -9.32 -0.28 -7.72
N LEU A 89 -8.08 -0.78 -7.78
CA LEU A 89 -7.62 -1.64 -8.88
C LEU A 89 -8.52 -2.86 -9.03
N THR A 90 -8.85 -3.53 -7.91
CA THR A 90 -9.76 -4.69 -7.93
C THR A 90 -11.11 -4.35 -8.51
N ARG A 91 -11.71 -3.22 -8.10
CA ARG A 91 -12.99 -2.76 -8.65
C ARG A 91 -12.90 -2.56 -10.17
N ARG A 92 -11.86 -1.89 -10.64
CA ARG A 92 -11.62 -1.62 -12.06
C ARG A 92 -11.35 -2.89 -12.87
N PHE A 93 -10.56 -3.83 -12.35
CA PHE A 93 -10.28 -5.09 -13.03
C PHE A 93 -11.53 -5.95 -13.20
N LYS A 94 -12.42 -5.91 -12.19
CA LYS A 94 -13.73 -6.56 -12.28
C LYS A 94 -14.61 -5.94 -13.37
N GLU A 95 -14.58 -4.61 -13.53
CA GLU A 95 -15.31 -3.90 -14.58
C GLU A 95 -14.72 -4.16 -15.98
N ASP A 96 -13.39 -4.17 -16.09
CA ASP A 96 -12.67 -4.44 -17.34
C ASP A 96 -12.71 -5.93 -17.75
N GLY A 97 -13.08 -6.84 -16.83
CA GLY A 97 -13.10 -8.28 -17.07
C GLY A 97 -11.71 -8.89 -17.31
N VAL A 98 -10.67 -8.31 -16.72
CA VAL A 98 -9.27 -8.76 -16.91
C VAL A 98 -8.87 -9.81 -15.88
N GLN A 99 -7.99 -10.74 -16.28
CA GLN A 99 -7.45 -11.77 -15.39
C GLN A 99 -6.25 -11.24 -14.58
N ILE A 100 -6.48 -10.17 -13.84
CA ILE A 100 -5.48 -9.56 -12.95
C ILE A 100 -6.13 -9.39 -11.57
N THR A 101 -5.40 -9.75 -10.52
CA THR A 101 -5.80 -9.50 -9.14
C THR A 101 -4.93 -8.43 -8.51
N ALA A 102 -5.49 -7.66 -7.58
CA ALA A 102 -4.77 -6.68 -6.78
C ALA A 102 -5.08 -6.89 -5.30
N ASN A 103 -4.05 -7.11 -4.49
CA ASN A 103 -4.19 -7.28 -3.05
C ASN A 103 -3.19 -6.39 -2.30
N SER A 104 -3.43 -6.21 -1.01
CA SER A 104 -2.51 -5.50 -0.13
C SER A 104 -2.14 -6.35 1.08
N LEU A 105 -1.05 -6.02 1.76
CA LEU A 105 -0.61 -6.82 2.91
C LEU A 105 0.20 -6.04 3.94
N HIS A 106 0.27 -6.57 5.15
CA HIS A 106 1.33 -6.28 6.10
C HIS A 106 2.39 -7.40 6.08
N PRO A 107 3.68 -7.08 5.89
CA PRO A 107 4.74 -8.09 5.84
C PRO A 107 5.09 -8.69 7.22
N GLY A 108 4.34 -8.34 8.28
CA GLY A 108 4.70 -8.67 9.66
C GLY A 108 5.66 -7.64 10.28
N SER A 109 5.86 -7.73 11.60
CA SER A 109 6.82 -6.91 12.34
C SER A 109 8.26 -7.26 11.98
N ILE A 110 8.68 -6.83 10.79
CA ILE A 110 10.09 -6.72 10.44
C ILE A 110 10.57 -5.41 11.06
N MET A 111 11.77 -5.40 11.65
CA MET A 111 12.39 -4.18 12.15
C MET A 111 12.68 -3.23 10.99
N THR A 112 11.68 -2.46 10.56
CA THR A 112 11.89 -1.38 9.61
C THR A 112 12.68 -0.31 10.34
N ASN A 113 13.87 0.02 9.84
CA ASN A 113 14.75 1.07 10.38
C ASN A 113 14.13 2.50 10.41
N LEU A 114 12.82 2.64 10.12
CA LEU A 114 12.09 3.91 10.08
C LEU A 114 12.12 4.68 11.42
N LEU A 115 12.36 4.02 12.55
CA LEU A 115 12.32 4.64 13.89
C LEU A 115 13.69 5.01 14.48
N ARG A 116 14.81 4.78 13.77
CA ARG A 116 16.15 5.05 14.33
C ARG A 116 16.43 6.52 14.69
N HIS A 117 15.70 7.46 14.12
CA HIS A 117 15.94 8.89 14.33
C HIS A 117 15.06 9.54 15.42
N HIS A 118 14.19 8.78 16.10
CA HIS A 118 13.40 9.29 17.23
C HIS A 118 14.07 8.92 18.55
N SER A 119 14.80 9.87 19.12
CA SER A 119 15.57 9.75 20.38
C SER A 119 14.73 9.35 21.60
N ILE A 120 13.40 9.51 21.57
CA ILE A 120 12.49 9.27 22.69
C ILE A 120 12.11 7.78 22.86
N ILE A 121 12.24 6.94 21.81
CA ILE A 121 11.84 5.52 21.87
C ILE A 121 13.05 4.59 22.10
N SER A 122 14.26 5.15 22.27
CA SER A 122 15.50 4.37 22.37
C SER A 122 15.54 3.41 23.57
N GLY A 123 14.94 3.79 24.71
CA GLY A 123 14.97 2.99 25.94
C GLY A 123 14.05 1.77 25.94
N LEU A 124 12.89 1.84 25.29
CA LEU A 124 11.90 0.75 25.24
C LEU A 124 12.10 -0.17 24.01
N SER A 125 12.71 0.38 22.95
CA SER A 125 12.97 -0.33 21.68
C SER A 125 14.00 -1.45 21.81
N PHE A 126 14.98 -1.32 22.72
CA PHE A 126 16.07 -2.30 22.82
C PHE A 126 15.60 -3.64 23.43
N THR A 127 14.62 -3.59 24.34
CA THR A 127 14.12 -4.78 25.05
C THR A 127 12.99 -5.49 24.29
N ILE A 128 12.08 -4.73 23.66
CA ILE A 128 10.99 -5.30 22.84
C ILE A 128 11.52 -5.81 21.49
N GLY A 129 12.55 -5.15 20.94
CA GLY A 129 13.17 -5.55 19.68
C GLY A 129 13.67 -6.99 19.68
N ARG A 130 14.27 -7.48 20.78
CA ARG A 130 14.82 -8.85 20.84
C ARG A 130 13.78 -9.97 20.88
N LEU A 131 12.53 -9.70 21.29
CA LEU A 131 11.51 -10.74 21.48
C LEU A 131 10.53 -10.90 20.30
N VAL A 132 10.46 -9.93 19.38
CA VAL A 132 9.45 -9.85 18.29
C VAL A 132 10.10 -9.68 16.91
N LEU A 133 11.37 -10.04 16.76
CA LEU A 133 12.11 -9.94 15.49
C LEU A 133 11.82 -11.16 14.61
N LYS A 134 10.89 -11.02 13.65
CA LYS A 134 10.79 -11.97 12.54
C LYS A 134 12.07 -11.90 11.69
N ASN A 135 12.61 -13.05 11.28
CA ASN A 135 13.74 -13.07 10.34
C ASN A 135 13.27 -12.60 8.93
N VAL A 136 14.22 -12.28 8.03
CA VAL A 136 13.90 -11.74 6.69
C VAL A 136 12.93 -12.66 5.93
N GLN A 137 13.09 -13.97 6.07
CA GLN A 137 12.24 -14.98 5.45
C GLN A 137 10.80 -14.94 5.98
N GLN A 138 10.63 -14.82 7.29
CA GLN A 138 9.32 -14.65 7.93
C GLN A 138 8.68 -13.32 7.53
N GLY A 139 9.48 -12.26 7.36
CA GLY A 139 9.03 -10.97 6.88
C GLY A 139 8.58 -10.96 5.41
N ALA A 140 9.25 -11.73 4.56
CA ALA A 140 8.87 -11.86 3.15
C ALA A 140 7.71 -12.84 2.94
N SER A 141 7.38 -13.67 3.95
CA SER A 141 6.44 -14.78 3.80
C SER A 141 5.07 -14.35 3.27
N THR A 142 4.45 -13.33 3.87
CA THR A 142 3.14 -12.81 3.43
C THR A 142 3.18 -12.28 2.01
N THR A 143 4.27 -11.61 1.63
CA THR A 143 4.47 -11.11 0.25
C THR A 143 4.58 -12.25 -0.75
N CYS A 144 5.43 -13.25 -0.46
CA CYS A 144 5.56 -14.42 -1.31
C CYS A 144 4.26 -15.23 -1.38
N TYR A 145 3.53 -15.33 -0.28
CA TYR A 145 2.25 -16.02 -0.22
C TYR A 145 1.21 -15.34 -1.13
N ALA A 146 1.01 -14.03 -0.97
CA ALA A 146 0.08 -13.26 -1.79
C ALA A 146 0.48 -13.22 -3.28
N ALA A 147 1.79 -13.23 -3.58
CA ALA A 147 2.27 -13.19 -4.96
C ALA A 147 2.23 -14.57 -5.65
N LEU A 148 2.54 -15.67 -4.95
CA LEU A 148 2.89 -16.93 -5.61
C LEU A 148 2.00 -18.11 -5.23
N HIS A 149 1.30 -18.06 -4.10
CA HIS A 149 0.62 -19.25 -3.60
C HIS A 149 -0.60 -19.61 -4.47
N PRO A 150 -0.86 -20.89 -4.77
CA PRO A 150 -2.04 -21.29 -5.55
C PRO A 150 -3.37 -20.96 -4.87
N ASN A 151 -3.43 -21.04 -3.53
CA ASN A 151 -4.65 -20.75 -2.76
C ASN A 151 -5.13 -19.30 -2.85
N VAL A 152 -4.27 -18.36 -3.29
CA VAL A 152 -4.67 -16.95 -3.50
C VAL A 152 -5.06 -16.67 -4.96
N LYS A 153 -5.13 -17.69 -5.82
CA LYS A 153 -5.63 -17.54 -7.19
C LYS A 153 -7.07 -17.04 -7.17
N GLY A 154 -7.36 -16.02 -7.96
CA GLY A 154 -8.66 -15.35 -8.04
C GLY A 154 -9.02 -14.49 -6.84
N VAL A 155 -8.18 -14.44 -5.80
CA VAL A 155 -8.41 -13.58 -4.63
C VAL A 155 -7.96 -12.17 -5.00
N SER A 156 -8.85 -11.18 -4.86
CA SER A 156 -8.58 -9.78 -5.18
C SER A 156 -9.31 -8.86 -4.21
N GLY A 157 -8.71 -7.72 -3.89
CA GLY A 157 -9.27 -6.71 -2.99
C GLY A 157 -9.09 -7.05 -1.52
N GLU A 158 -8.26 -8.05 -1.20
CA GLU A 158 -8.06 -8.52 0.17
C GLU A 158 -6.81 -7.89 0.80
N TYR A 159 -6.83 -7.83 2.12
CA TYR A 159 -5.70 -7.44 2.96
C TYR A 159 -5.13 -8.65 3.68
N PHE A 160 -3.84 -8.92 3.49
CA PHE A 160 -3.18 -10.08 4.10
C PHE A 160 -2.30 -9.69 5.28
N MET A 161 -2.30 -10.52 6.31
CA MET A 161 -1.38 -10.46 7.45
C MET A 161 -1.03 -11.88 7.89
N ASP A 162 0.26 -12.15 8.07
CA ASP A 162 0.75 -13.47 8.50
C ASP A 162 0.19 -14.62 7.66
N ASN A 163 0.24 -14.47 6.33
CA ASN A 163 -0.30 -15.41 5.32
C ASN A 163 -1.82 -15.68 5.38
N ASN A 164 -2.58 -14.84 6.09
CA ASN A 164 -4.03 -14.97 6.21
C ASN A 164 -4.73 -13.69 5.74
N ILE A 165 -5.96 -13.81 5.24
CA ILE A 165 -6.85 -12.65 5.03
C ILE A 165 -7.17 -12.05 6.40
N SER A 166 -7.07 -10.73 6.49
CA SER A 166 -7.27 -9.96 7.72
C SER A 166 -8.08 -8.70 7.42
N THR A 167 -8.72 -8.14 8.44
CA THR A 167 -9.54 -6.94 8.29
C THR A 167 -8.70 -5.68 8.53
N PRO A 168 -8.55 -4.79 7.54
CA PRO A 168 -7.85 -3.52 7.72
C PRO A 168 -8.75 -2.52 8.48
N SER A 169 -8.29 -1.28 8.65
CA SER A 169 -9.11 -0.20 9.23
C SER A 169 -10.38 0.06 8.40
N SER A 170 -11.45 0.60 9.01
CA SER A 170 -12.67 0.98 8.29
C SER A 170 -12.42 1.96 7.15
N GLN A 171 -11.50 2.91 7.34
CA GLN A 171 -11.09 3.84 6.28
C GLN A 171 -10.47 3.14 5.08
N ALA A 172 -9.81 2.00 5.26
CA ALA A 172 -9.22 1.24 4.17
C ALA A 172 -10.28 0.47 3.34
N LEU A 173 -11.46 0.25 3.91
CA LEU A 173 -12.61 -0.38 3.25
C LEU A 173 -13.57 0.63 2.63
N ASP A 174 -13.27 1.94 2.74
CA ASP A 174 -14.10 3.01 2.20
C ASP A 174 -13.89 3.12 0.68
N THR A 175 -14.90 2.71 -0.09
CA THR A 175 -14.88 2.71 -1.56
C THR A 175 -14.86 4.12 -2.15
N GLU A 176 -15.52 5.09 -1.50
CA GLU A 176 -15.53 6.47 -1.96
C GLU A 176 -14.17 7.13 -1.72
N LEU A 177 -13.54 6.83 -0.59
CA LEU A 177 -12.18 7.29 -0.32
C LEU A 177 -11.17 6.69 -1.32
N ALA A 178 -11.32 5.41 -1.66
CA ALA A 178 -10.46 4.74 -2.64
C ALA A 178 -10.60 5.37 -4.03
N LYS A 179 -11.84 5.61 -4.48
CA LYS A 179 -12.12 6.28 -5.75
C LYS A 179 -11.58 7.71 -5.76
N LYS A 180 -11.81 8.48 -4.69
CA LYS A 180 -11.28 9.85 -4.57
C LYS A 180 -9.75 9.88 -4.61
N LEU A 181 -9.09 8.90 -3.98
CA LEU A 181 -7.63 8.75 -4.06
C LEU A 181 -7.16 8.48 -5.49
N TRP A 182 -7.84 7.59 -6.20
CA TRP A 182 -7.54 7.31 -7.61
C TRP A 182 -7.66 8.56 -8.47
N ASP A 183 -8.81 9.24 -8.43
CA ASP A 183 -9.08 10.41 -9.25
C ASP A 183 -8.08 11.54 -8.94
N PHE A 184 -7.79 11.77 -7.66
CA PHE A 184 -6.76 12.72 -7.23
C PHE A 184 -5.38 12.37 -7.82
N THR A 185 -4.98 11.10 -7.75
CA THR A 185 -3.65 10.66 -8.20
C THR A 185 -3.53 10.75 -9.72
N MET A 186 -4.57 10.35 -10.47
CA MET A 186 -4.61 10.48 -11.93
C MET A 186 -4.48 11.94 -12.37
N ASN A 187 -5.20 12.86 -11.72
CA ASN A 187 -5.11 14.29 -12.02
C ASN A 187 -3.73 14.90 -11.71
N LEU A 188 -2.95 14.27 -10.82
CA LEU A 188 -1.62 14.75 -10.46
C LEU A 188 -0.54 14.27 -11.45
N ILE A 189 -0.75 13.12 -12.09
CA ILE A 189 0.23 12.50 -13.01
C ILE A 189 -0.03 12.77 -14.50
N GLN A 190 -1.26 13.17 -14.86
CA GLN A 190 -1.62 13.63 -16.22
C GLN A 190 -1.22 15.09 -16.44
#